data_AF-A0A6V7JSC9-F1
#
_entry.id   AF-A0A6V7JSC9-F1
#
_cell.length_a   1.000
_cell.length_b   1.000
_cell.length_c   1.000
_cell.angle_alpha   90.00
_cell.angle_beta   90.00
_cell.angle_gamma   90.00
#
_symmetry.space_group_name_H-M   'P 1'
#
loop_
_entity.id
_entity.type
_entity.pdbx_description
1 polymer ?
#
loop_
_entity_poly.entity_id
_entity_poly.type
_entity_poly.pdbx_seq_one_letter_code
_entity_poly.pdbx_strand_id
1 'polypeptide(L)'
;HALRRKSTTEIQIKREHWLDYADDKYNAKFIAEIKATLQILILFIPIPFFYALYEQQGSRWTFQASSMDGQLGGFHFKADQMRVLNPLLVIIFVPIFEVYIYPAMAKIKVIDTPLKKLTAGGILAAVAFLISAFLELKLE
;
A
#
# COMPACT_ATOMS: atom_id res chain seq x y z
N HIS A 1 -31.04 3.71 -1.14
CA HIS A 1 -32.23 3.08 -0.54
C HIS A 1 -32.13 3.01 0.98
N ALA A 2 -31.21 2.21 1.54
CA ALA A 2 -31.03 2.06 3.00
C ALA A 2 -30.79 3.39 3.75
N LEU A 3 -29.92 4.27 3.21
CA LEU A 3 -29.66 5.59 3.80
C LEU A 3 -30.90 6.51 3.82
N ARG A 4 -31.71 6.47 2.75
CA ARG A 4 -32.97 7.22 2.64
C ARG A 4 -33.99 6.75 3.67
N ARG A 5 -34.04 5.44 3.96
CA ARG A 5 -34.90 4.90 5.02
C ARG A 5 -34.37 5.24 6.41
N LYS A 6 -33.05 5.20 6.63
CA LYS A 6 -32.45 5.64 7.90
C LYS A 6 -32.84 7.08 8.24
N SER A 7 -32.87 7.98 7.25
CA SER A 7 -33.28 9.38 7.45
C SER A 7 -34.79 9.58 7.63
N THR A 8 -35.63 8.59 7.30
CA THR A 8 -37.10 8.69 7.43
C THR A 8 -37.65 7.87 8.61
N THR A 9 -36.88 6.91 9.13
CA THR A 9 -37.28 6.02 10.23
C THR A 9 -36.86 6.65 11.56
N GLU A 10 -37.53 7.72 11.98
CA GLU A 10 -37.04 8.54 13.09
C GLU A 10 -37.36 7.99 14.49
N ILE A 11 -38.22 6.98 14.70
CA ILE A 11 -38.70 6.70 16.09
C ILE A 11 -38.79 5.22 16.54
N GLN A 12 -39.06 4.20 15.71
CA GLN A 12 -39.51 2.90 16.27
C GLN A 12 -38.56 1.70 16.27
N ILE A 13 -37.51 1.64 15.42
CA ILE A 13 -36.57 0.50 15.44
C ILE A 13 -35.16 0.99 15.10
N LYS A 14 -34.32 1.17 16.13
CA LYS A 14 -32.89 1.47 15.96
C LYS A 14 -32.18 0.15 15.62
N ARG A 15 -31.76 -0.03 14.36
CA ARG A 15 -30.97 -1.20 13.93
C ARG A 15 -29.49 -0.94 14.21
N GLU A 16 -28.72 -1.99 14.48
CA GLU A 16 -27.26 -1.87 14.74
C GLU A 16 -26.50 -1.34 13.52
N HIS A 17 -26.80 -1.83 12.31
CA HIS A 17 -26.12 -1.40 11.09
C HIS A 17 -27.09 -0.69 10.13
N TRP A 18 -26.65 0.41 9.51
CA TRP A 18 -27.46 1.21 8.61
C TRP A 18 -27.94 0.46 7.36
N LEU A 19 -27.25 -0.62 6.97
CA LEU A 19 -27.64 -1.49 5.86
C LEU A 19 -28.85 -2.38 6.18
N ASP A 20 -29.16 -2.61 7.47
CA ASP A 20 -30.28 -3.46 7.90
C ASP A 20 -31.64 -2.81 7.64
N TYR A 21 -31.66 -1.51 7.34
CA TYR A 21 -32.84 -0.80 6.88
C TYR A 21 -33.26 -1.17 5.44
N ALA A 22 -32.53 -2.09 4.77
CA ALA A 22 -32.82 -2.57 3.42
C ALA A 22 -33.50 -3.95 3.38
N ASP A 23 -33.77 -4.56 4.55
CA ASP A 23 -34.47 -5.84 4.75
C ASP A 23 -35.86 -5.87 4.09
N ASP A 24 -36.50 -4.71 3.95
CA ASP A 24 -37.79 -4.56 3.30
C ASP A 24 -37.79 -4.94 1.80
N LYS A 25 -36.62 -4.89 1.15
CA LYS A 25 -36.47 -5.13 -0.29
C LYS A 25 -35.45 -6.22 -0.61
N TYR A 26 -34.50 -6.50 0.27
CA TYR A 26 -33.39 -7.42 0.01
C TYR A 26 -33.28 -8.46 1.11
N ASN A 27 -32.85 -9.67 0.74
CA ASN A 27 -32.67 -10.75 1.70
C ASN A 27 -31.50 -10.47 2.67
N ALA A 28 -31.59 -11.05 3.88
CA ALA A 28 -30.56 -10.87 4.91
C ALA A 28 -29.16 -11.32 4.47
N LYS A 29 -29.07 -12.35 3.62
CA LYS A 29 -27.81 -12.83 3.05
C LYS A 29 -27.13 -11.77 2.18
N PHE A 30 -27.86 -11.13 1.27
CA PHE A 30 -27.32 -10.06 0.43
C PHE A 30 -26.89 -8.85 1.26
N ILE A 31 -27.68 -8.48 2.27
CA ILE A 31 -27.31 -7.39 3.20
C ILE A 31 -25.98 -7.72 3.90
N ALA A 32 -25.79 -8.96 4.35
CA ALA A 32 -24.54 -9.40 4.96
C ALA A 32 -23.36 -9.40 3.97
N GLU A 33 -23.57 -9.84 2.72
CA GLU A 33 -22.55 -9.80 1.66
C GLU A 33 -22.11 -8.37 1.32
N ILE A 34 -23.05 -7.42 1.27
CA ILE A 34 -22.72 -6.00 1.06
C ILE A 34 -21.96 -5.43 2.26
N LYS A 35 -22.32 -5.79 3.50
CA LYS A 35 -21.54 -5.39 4.68
C LYS A 35 -20.09 -5.91 4.60
N ALA A 36 -19.89 -7.17 4.24
CA ALA A 36 -18.56 -7.75 4.06
C ALA A 36 -17.79 -7.07 2.91
N THR A 37 -18.46 -6.76 1.81
CA THR A 37 -17.85 -6.04 0.67
C THR A 37 -17.39 -4.64 1.07
N LEU A 38 -18.18 -3.91 1.87
CA LEU A 38 -17.78 -2.61 2.40
C LEU A 38 -16.56 -2.70 3.33
N GLN A 39 -16.46 -3.75 4.14
CA GLN A 39 -15.26 -3.99 4.97
C GLN A 39 -14.02 -4.27 4.11
N ILE A 40 -14.18 -5.03 3.04
CA ILE A 40 -13.11 -5.30 2.07
C ILE A 40 -12.68 -3.99 1.38
N LEU A 41 -13.61 -3.13 0.98
CA LEU A 41 -13.29 -1.82 0.38
C LEU A 41 -12.45 -0.95 1.32
N ILE A 42 -12.71 -0.98 2.63
CA ILE A 42 -11.90 -0.27 3.62
C ILE A 42 -10.46 -0.83 3.64
N LEU A 43 -10.29 -2.16 3.56
CA LEU A 43 -8.98 -2.79 3.46
C LEU A 43 -8.22 -2.38 2.19
N PHE A 44 -8.92 -2.03 1.11
CA PHE A 44 -8.32 -1.57 -0.16
C PHE A 44 -7.91 -0.09 -0.16
N ILE A 45 -8.32 0.74 0.81
CA ILE A 45 -7.99 2.18 0.86
C ILE A 45 -6.47 2.46 0.80
N PRO A 46 -5.58 1.71 1.46
CA PRO A 46 -4.13 1.97 1.40
C PRO A 46 -3.50 1.70 0.02
N ILE A 47 -4.14 0.92 -0.84
CA ILE A 47 -3.55 0.46 -2.11
C ILE A 47 -3.30 1.61 -3.09
N PRO A 48 -4.27 2.51 -3.37
CA PRO A 48 -4.02 3.70 -4.19
C PRO A 48 -2.86 4.57 -3.69
N PHE A 49 -2.73 4.74 -2.36
CA PHE A 49 -1.61 5.51 -1.78
C PHE A 49 -0.27 4.82 -2.00
N PHE A 50 -0.21 3.49 -1.85
CA PHE A 50 0.98 2.72 -2.15
C PHE A 50 1.43 2.89 -3.61
N TYR A 51 0.50 2.76 -4.57
CA TYR A 51 0.80 2.97 -5.98
C TYR A 51 1.22 4.41 -6.28
N ALA A 52 0.55 5.41 -5.70
CA ALA A 52 0.93 6.81 -5.88
C ALA A 52 2.37 7.10 -5.39
N LEU A 53 2.80 6.48 -4.29
CA LEU A 53 4.18 6.56 -3.81
C LEU A 53 5.13 5.80 -4.74
N TYR A 54 4.75 4.60 -5.19
CA TYR A 54 5.55 3.79 -6.09
C TYR A 54 5.88 4.50 -7.42
N GLU A 55 4.92 5.22 -8.00
CA GLU A 55 5.10 5.99 -9.23
C GLU A 55 6.12 7.15 -9.10
N GLN A 56 6.47 7.57 -7.88
CA GLN A 56 7.50 8.60 -7.67
C GLN A 56 8.91 8.11 -8.08
N GLN A 57 9.16 6.81 -8.04
CA GLN A 57 10.44 6.23 -8.48
C GLN A 57 10.71 6.52 -9.96
N GLY A 58 9.67 6.45 -10.80
CA GLY A 58 9.79 6.65 -12.24
C GLY A 58 9.87 8.12 -12.68
N SER A 59 9.51 9.05 -11.79
CA SER A 59 9.39 10.47 -12.11
C SER A 59 10.34 11.33 -11.25
N ARG A 60 10.01 11.54 -9.98
CA ARG A 60 10.76 12.40 -9.06
C ARG A 60 12.17 11.88 -8.78
N TRP A 61 12.33 10.58 -8.56
CA TRP A 61 13.66 10.03 -8.29
C TRP A 61 14.55 9.99 -9.54
N THR A 62 13.95 9.83 -10.73
CA THR A 62 14.68 9.97 -11.99
C THR A 62 15.15 11.41 -12.19
N PHE A 63 14.31 12.41 -11.84
CA PHE A 63 14.70 13.81 -11.89
C PHE A 63 15.81 14.14 -10.87
N GLN A 64 15.65 13.72 -9.61
CA GLN A 64 16.68 13.85 -8.58
C GLN A 64 18.01 13.24 -9.04
N ALA A 65 17.99 12.03 -9.61
CA ALA A 65 19.18 11.38 -10.15
C ALA A 65 19.85 12.12 -11.31
N SER A 66 19.10 12.94 -12.07
CA SER A 66 19.68 13.77 -13.15
C SER A 66 20.51 14.94 -12.64
N SER A 67 20.28 15.35 -11.39
CA SER A 67 21.06 16.37 -10.68
C SER A 67 22.21 15.77 -9.86
N MET A 68 22.37 14.44 -9.86
CA MET A 68 23.43 13.74 -9.12
C MET A 68 24.60 13.37 -10.04
N ASP A 69 25.77 13.13 -9.45
CA ASP A 69 26.87 12.52 -10.20
C ASP A 69 26.55 11.05 -10.52
N GLY A 70 26.38 10.76 -11.81
CA GLY A 70 26.13 9.43 -12.34
C GLY A 70 27.40 8.59 -12.54
N GLN A 71 28.59 9.10 -12.20
CA GLN A 71 29.82 8.31 -12.29
C GLN A 71 29.88 7.26 -11.17
N LEU A 72 29.69 6.00 -11.56
CA LEU A 72 29.86 4.85 -10.68
C LEU A 72 31.11 4.07 -11.13
N GLY A 73 32.25 4.41 -10.55
CA GLY A 73 33.55 3.87 -10.98
C GLY A 73 33.90 4.34 -12.39
N GLY A 74 34.21 3.40 -13.31
CA GLY A 74 34.53 3.70 -14.70
C GLY A 74 33.32 3.84 -15.63
N PHE A 75 32.10 3.67 -15.13
CA PHE A 75 30.86 3.71 -15.92
C PHE A 75 30.02 4.93 -15.54
N HIS A 76 29.46 5.60 -16.55
CA HIS A 76 28.54 6.71 -16.36
C HIS A 76 27.10 6.22 -16.49
N PHE A 77 26.39 6.16 -15.37
CA PHE A 77 24.96 5.83 -15.32
C PHE A 77 24.13 7.07 -15.66
N LYS A 78 23.24 6.92 -16.63
CA LYS A 78 22.25 7.95 -16.93
C LYS A 78 21.05 7.82 -16.00
N ALA A 79 20.43 8.93 -15.67
CA ALA A 79 19.29 8.97 -14.74
C ALA A 79 18.10 8.09 -15.20
N ASP A 80 17.85 7.98 -16.50
CA ASP A 80 16.79 7.12 -17.06
C ASP A 80 17.07 5.62 -16.87
N GLN A 81 18.34 5.22 -16.82
CA GLN A 81 18.75 3.83 -16.57
C GLN A 81 18.46 3.37 -15.15
N MET A 82 18.24 4.30 -14.20
CA MET A 82 17.88 3.97 -12.81
C MET A 82 16.59 3.17 -12.71
N ARG A 83 15.69 3.27 -13.70
CA ARG A 83 14.44 2.49 -13.75
C ARG A 83 14.68 0.98 -13.88
N VAL A 84 15.82 0.57 -14.44
CA VAL A 84 16.20 -0.85 -14.59
C VAL A 84 16.50 -1.49 -13.23
N LEU A 85 16.89 -0.70 -12.23
CA LEU A 85 17.19 -1.21 -10.89
C LEU A 85 15.97 -1.82 -10.22
N ASN A 86 14.77 -1.27 -10.41
CA ASN A 86 13.56 -1.78 -9.76
C ASN A 86 13.27 -3.27 -10.10
N PRO A 87 13.09 -3.68 -11.38
CA PRO A 87 12.86 -5.08 -11.71
C PRO A 87 14.05 -5.98 -11.34
N LEU A 88 15.30 -5.48 -11.44
CA LEU A 88 16.49 -6.22 -11.03
C LEU A 88 16.47 -6.53 -9.51
N LEU A 89 16.16 -5.51 -8.70
CA LEU A 89 16.05 -5.65 -7.25
C LEU A 89 14.91 -6.59 -6.87
N VAL A 90 13.78 -6.59 -7.59
CA VAL A 90 12.68 -7.55 -7.37
C VAL A 90 13.15 -8.98 -7.63
N ILE A 91 13.82 -9.23 -8.75
CA ILE A 91 14.34 -10.57 -9.10
C ILE A 91 15.32 -11.09 -8.03
N ILE A 92 16.13 -10.21 -7.45
CA ILE A 92 17.10 -10.56 -6.41
C ILE A 92 16.42 -10.72 -5.05
N PHE A 93 15.59 -9.74 -4.64
CA PHE A 93 15.05 -9.70 -3.28
C PHE A 93 13.88 -10.65 -3.07
N VAL A 94 12.99 -10.87 -4.04
CA VAL A 94 11.87 -11.81 -3.86
C VAL A 94 12.34 -13.19 -3.37
N PRO A 95 13.29 -13.89 -4.05
CA PRO A 95 13.74 -15.20 -3.57
C PRO A 95 14.47 -15.10 -2.21
N ILE A 96 15.23 -14.03 -1.96
CA ILE A 96 15.91 -13.83 -0.67
C ILE A 96 14.88 -13.71 0.46
N PHE A 97 13.86 -12.88 0.27
CA PHE A 97 12.83 -12.63 1.26
C PHE A 97 11.95 -13.86 1.47
N GLU A 98 11.56 -14.56 0.41
CA GLU A 98 10.68 -15.73 0.52
C GLU A 98 11.38 -16.97 1.08
N VAL A 99 12.63 -17.23 0.70
CA VAL A 99 13.36 -18.43 1.11
C VAL A 99 14.06 -18.26 2.46
N TYR A 100 14.61 -17.07 2.75
CA TYR A 100 15.45 -16.86 3.92
C TYR A 100 14.81 -15.93 4.95
N ILE A 101 14.45 -14.71 4.57
CA ILE A 101 14.08 -13.67 5.54
C ILE A 101 12.72 -13.95 6.18
N TYR A 102 11.66 -14.15 5.40
CA TYR A 102 10.33 -14.41 5.95
C TYR A 102 10.27 -15.71 6.77
N PRO A 103 10.86 -16.83 6.34
CA PRO A 103 10.92 -18.04 7.18
C PRO A 103 11.68 -17.81 8.49
N ALA A 104 12.78 -17.06 8.48
CA ALA A 104 13.52 -16.71 9.70
C ALA A 104 12.70 -15.82 10.64
N MET A 105 12.04 -14.78 10.12
CA MET A 105 11.20 -13.88 10.91
C MET A 105 9.92 -14.57 11.42
N ALA A 106 9.40 -15.55 10.69
CA ALA A 106 8.28 -16.38 11.11
C ALA A 106 8.66 -17.31 12.29
N LYS A 107 9.89 -17.86 12.30
CA LYS A 107 10.40 -18.65 13.43
C LYS A 107 10.41 -17.86 14.74
N ILE A 108 10.67 -16.55 14.68
CA ILE A 108 10.71 -15.64 15.84
C ILE A 108 9.33 -14.98 16.08
N LYS A 109 8.29 -15.33 15.29
CA LYS A 109 6.93 -14.76 15.34
C LYS A 109 6.86 -13.23 15.19
N VAL A 110 7.87 -12.61 14.57
CA VAL A 110 7.92 -11.16 14.37
C VAL A 110 7.07 -10.77 13.16
N ILE A 111 7.21 -11.47 12.04
CA ILE A 111 6.47 -11.22 10.78
C ILE A 111 5.86 -12.53 10.29
N ASP A 112 4.76 -12.92 10.92
CA ASP A 112 4.03 -14.18 10.69
C ASP A 112 2.73 -13.99 9.87
N THR A 113 2.19 -12.77 9.79
CA THR A 113 0.97 -12.49 9.02
C THR A 113 1.24 -11.63 7.77
N PRO A 114 0.43 -11.77 6.70
CA PRO A 114 0.50 -10.89 5.53
C PRO A 114 0.39 -9.41 5.88
N LEU A 115 -0.43 -9.07 6.87
CA LEU A 115 -0.60 -7.70 7.32
C LEU A 115 0.68 -7.13 7.94
N LYS A 116 1.40 -7.91 8.75
CA LYS A 116 2.70 -7.48 9.31
C LYS A 116 3.77 -7.32 8.24
N LYS A 117 3.77 -8.16 7.19
CA LYS A 117 4.67 -7.99 6.03
C LYS A 117 4.41 -6.65 5.33
N LEU A 118 3.14 -6.32 5.11
CA LEU A 118 2.74 -5.05 4.51
C LEU A 118 3.17 -3.86 5.37
N THR A 119 2.94 -3.91 6.69
CA THR A 119 3.36 -2.85 7.62
C THR A 119 4.88 -2.66 7.63
N ALA A 120 5.65 -3.74 7.69
CA ALA A 120 7.11 -3.68 7.66
C ALA A 120 7.63 -3.08 6.34
N GLY A 121 7.05 -3.48 5.20
CA GLY A 121 7.35 -2.88 3.90
C GLY A 121 7.00 -1.38 3.86
N GLY A 122 5.87 -0.98 4.45
CA GLY A 122 5.47 0.42 4.57
C GLY A 122 6.44 1.25 5.41
N ILE A 123 6.94 0.71 6.53
CA ILE A 123 7.97 1.38 7.35
C ILE A 123 9.27 1.53 6.56
N LEU A 124 9.72 0.49 5.86
CA LEU A 124 10.90 0.56 5.01
C LEU A 124 10.75 1.60 3.89
N ALA A 125 9.57 1.66 3.27
CA ALA A 125 9.26 2.68 2.28
C ALA A 125 9.32 4.09 2.88
N ALA A 126 8.75 4.31 4.08
CA ALA A 126 8.83 5.60 4.77
C ALA A 126 10.28 6.02 5.04
N VAL A 127 11.13 5.10 5.48
CA VAL A 127 12.57 5.35 5.66
C VAL A 127 13.25 5.71 4.33
N ALA A 128 12.92 5.01 3.24
CA ALA A 128 13.46 5.33 1.92
C ALA A 128 13.07 6.74 1.44
N PHE A 129 11.81 7.16 1.68
CA PHE A 129 11.37 8.52 1.37
C PHE A 129 12.08 9.58 2.22
N LEU A 130 12.35 9.30 3.50
CA LEU A 130 13.14 10.21 4.34
C LEU A 130 14.56 10.38 3.79
N ILE A 131 15.21 9.28 3.38
CA ILE A 131 16.55 9.33 2.77
C ILE A 131 16.53 10.15 1.48
N SER A 132 15.55 9.92 0.59
CA SER A 132 15.42 10.69 -0.66
C SER A 132 15.19 12.18 -0.39
N ALA A 133 14.40 12.53 0.63
CA ALA A 133 14.19 13.92 1.03
C ALA A 133 15.48 14.58 1.55
N PHE A 134 16.25 13.89 2.39
CA PHE A 134 17.55 14.39 2.85
C PHE A 134 18.57 14.57 1.71
N LEU A 135 18.53 13.68 0.72
CA LEU A 135 19.38 13.78 -0.46
C LEU A 135 19.00 14.98 -1.33
N GLU A 136 17.71 15.25 -1.52
CA GLU A 136 17.24 16.43 -2.27
C GLU A 136 17.77 17.72 -1.64
N LEU A 137 17.67 17.84 -0.31
CA LEU A 137 18.18 19.00 0.44
C LEU A 137 19.71 19.20 0.34
N LYS A 138 20.45 18.19 -0.13
CA LYS A 138 21.90 18.29 -0.36
C LYS A 138 22.24 18.65 -1.79
N LEU A 139 21.32 18.43 -2.72
CA LEU A 139 21.46 18.73 -4.14
C LEU A 139 20.98 20.16 -4.46
N GLU A 140 20.06 20.69 -3.65
CA GLU A 140 19.65 22.11 -3.63
C GLU A 140 20.73 23.00 -2.97
#